data_AF-A0A5N3PA34-F1
#
_entry.id   AF-A0A5N3PA34-F1
#
_cell.length_a   1.000
_cell.length_b   1.000
_cell.length_c   1.000
_cell.angle_alpha   90.00
_cell.angle_beta   90.00
_cell.angle_gamma   90.00
#
_symmetry.space_group_name_H-M   'P 1'
#
loop_
_entity.id
_entity.type
_entity.pdbx_description
1 polymer ?
#
loop_
_entity_poly.entity_id
_entity_poly.type
_entity_poly.pdbx_seq_one_letter_code
_entity_poly.pdbx_strand_id
1 'polypeptide(L)'
;MSTPAPDVIDILADIQPGSHLDEVRALRPEARDNAQKSYRALFEPENPDGVTTAERHAVATFVAGLHRQPTVTAFYAAGLRKHAQPAQVEAIEGEISRGAVHGPYGKFPSGPLSREDKEGLIFKVSDEHRAVLGPRLSAAFEHAHLLVFRPRDASPQALQKLLDAGWSTDDIVTLSQLVSFLAFQIRVIAGLRALAKNSERRVARESSLTAALASGGNL
;
A
#
# COMPACT_ATOMS: atom_id res chain seq x y z
N MET A 1 -17.41 3.51 -28.83
CA MET A 1 -17.23 3.94 -27.43
C MET A 1 -16.31 2.92 -26.78
N SER A 2 -15.03 3.21 -26.65
CA SER A 2 -14.08 2.27 -26.03
C SER A 2 -14.43 2.14 -24.56
N THR A 3 -14.63 0.91 -24.07
CA THR A 3 -14.74 0.64 -22.64
C THR A 3 -13.48 1.19 -21.97
N PRO A 4 -13.58 2.12 -21.00
CA PRO A 4 -12.40 2.61 -20.31
C PRO A 4 -11.66 1.43 -19.67
N ALA A 5 -10.33 1.45 -19.79
CA ALA A 5 -9.49 0.40 -19.22
C ALA A 5 -9.75 0.28 -17.72
N PRO A 6 -9.71 -0.95 -17.16
CA PRO A 6 -9.97 -1.16 -15.74
C PRO A 6 -9.00 -0.36 -14.85
N ASP A 7 -9.55 0.44 -13.93
CA ASP A 7 -8.80 1.21 -12.94
C ASP A 7 -8.53 0.34 -11.70
N VAL A 8 -7.27 0.25 -11.29
CA VAL A 8 -6.85 -0.65 -10.21
C VAL A 8 -7.43 -0.23 -8.87
N ILE A 9 -7.60 1.07 -8.63
CA ILE A 9 -8.22 1.55 -7.39
C ILE A 9 -9.70 1.14 -7.36
N ASP A 10 -10.43 1.26 -8.47
CA ASP A 10 -11.83 0.84 -8.56
C ASP A 10 -11.99 -0.66 -8.31
N ILE A 11 -11.14 -1.48 -8.95
CA ILE A 11 -11.13 -2.93 -8.72
C ILE A 11 -10.88 -3.24 -7.25
N LEU A 12 -9.83 -2.65 -6.67
CA LEU A 12 -9.46 -2.93 -5.28
C LEU A 12 -10.44 -2.33 -4.28
N ALA A 13 -11.15 -1.27 -4.62
CA ALA A 13 -12.19 -0.68 -3.79
C ALA A 13 -13.57 -1.36 -3.99
N ASP A 14 -13.69 -2.30 -4.93
CA ASP A 14 -14.96 -2.96 -5.33
C ASP A 14 -16.01 -1.96 -5.81
N ILE A 15 -15.57 -0.99 -6.62
CA ILE A 15 -16.45 0.03 -7.21
C ILE A 15 -17.03 -0.49 -8.51
N GLN A 16 -18.34 -0.73 -8.50
CA GLN A 16 -19.07 -1.18 -9.68
C GLN A 16 -19.37 0.00 -10.62
N PRO A 17 -19.23 -0.17 -11.94
CA PRO A 17 -19.61 0.86 -12.91
C PRO A 17 -21.05 1.33 -12.72
N GLY A 18 -21.28 2.65 -12.71
CA GLY A 18 -22.59 3.26 -12.46
C GLY A 18 -23.03 3.26 -11.00
N SER A 19 -22.21 2.78 -10.06
CA SER A 19 -22.47 2.97 -8.63
C SER A 19 -22.26 4.43 -8.23
N HIS A 20 -22.84 4.84 -7.09
CA HIS A 20 -22.65 6.19 -6.56
C HIS A 20 -21.17 6.57 -6.38
N LEU A 21 -20.30 5.63 -5.98
CA LEU A 21 -18.87 5.90 -5.87
C LEU A 21 -18.16 6.03 -7.22
N ASP A 22 -18.61 5.31 -8.25
CA ASP A 22 -18.10 5.47 -9.61
C ASP A 22 -18.45 6.87 -10.15
N GLU A 23 -19.68 7.34 -9.93
CA GLU A 23 -20.10 8.71 -10.27
C GLU A 23 -19.26 9.77 -9.54
N VAL A 24 -19.05 9.60 -8.23
CA VAL A 24 -18.21 10.52 -7.45
C VAL A 24 -16.77 10.56 -7.97
N ARG A 25 -16.20 9.40 -8.35
CA ARG A 25 -14.86 9.34 -8.93
C ARG A 25 -14.80 9.94 -10.34
N ALA A 26 -15.88 9.83 -11.12
CA ALA A 26 -15.99 10.46 -12.43
C ALA A 26 -15.97 12.00 -12.37
N LEU A 27 -16.28 12.60 -11.21
CA LEU A 27 -16.13 14.06 -10.98
C LEU A 27 -14.67 14.54 -10.85
N ARG A 28 -13.69 13.62 -10.84
CA ARG A 28 -12.26 13.91 -10.73
C ARG A 28 -11.46 13.08 -11.75
N PRO A 29 -11.73 13.25 -13.06
CA PRO A 29 -11.19 12.37 -14.10
C PRO A 29 -9.65 12.39 -14.13
N GLU A 30 -9.01 13.54 -13.89
CA GLU A 30 -7.55 13.67 -13.86
C GLU A 30 -6.93 12.91 -12.69
N ALA A 31 -7.58 12.90 -11.52
CA ALA A 31 -7.08 12.17 -10.36
C ALA A 31 -7.16 10.65 -10.59
N ARG A 32 -8.24 10.18 -11.22
CA ARG A 32 -8.43 8.77 -11.62
C ARG A 32 -7.38 8.37 -12.67
N ASP A 33 -7.27 9.14 -13.75
CA ASP A 33 -6.32 8.86 -14.84
C ASP A 33 -4.85 8.90 -14.38
N ASN A 34 -4.47 9.92 -13.60
CA ASN A 34 -3.10 10.03 -13.10
C ASN A 34 -2.74 8.89 -12.14
N ALA A 35 -3.67 8.44 -11.28
CA ALA A 35 -3.43 7.29 -10.42
C ALA A 35 -3.19 6.00 -11.23
N GLN A 36 -3.98 5.77 -12.28
CA GLN A 36 -3.81 4.61 -13.17
C GLN A 36 -2.51 4.71 -13.99
N LYS A 37 -2.11 5.91 -14.45
CA LYS A 37 -0.81 6.12 -15.09
C LYS A 37 0.36 5.85 -14.15
N SER A 38 0.28 6.30 -12.89
CA SER A 38 1.30 5.99 -11.88
C SER A 38 1.40 4.50 -11.61
N TYR A 39 0.27 3.78 -11.53
CA TYR A 39 0.28 2.33 -11.43
C TYR A 39 1.05 1.68 -12.58
N ARG A 40 0.71 2.04 -13.83
CA ARG A 40 1.36 1.48 -15.02
C ARG A 40 2.86 1.79 -15.06
N ALA A 41 3.25 3.04 -14.78
CA ALA A 41 4.66 3.41 -14.73
C ALA A 41 5.46 2.60 -13.69
N LEU A 42 4.83 2.19 -12.59
CA LEU A 42 5.49 1.47 -11.50
C LEU A 42 5.43 -0.05 -11.63
N PHE A 43 4.40 -0.62 -12.26
CA PHE A 43 4.19 -2.08 -12.34
C PHE A 43 4.24 -2.65 -13.76
N GLU A 44 4.12 -1.80 -14.78
CA GLU A 44 4.15 -2.14 -16.21
C GLU A 44 5.14 -1.22 -16.96
N PRO A 45 6.39 -1.04 -16.47
CA PRO A 45 7.35 -0.17 -17.13
C PRO A 45 7.74 -0.74 -18.50
N GLU A 46 7.96 0.15 -19.48
CA GLU A 46 8.45 -0.25 -20.82
C GLU A 46 9.81 -0.96 -20.72
N ASN A 47 10.68 -0.47 -19.83
CA ASN A 47 11.98 -1.07 -19.53
C ASN A 47 12.04 -1.41 -18.03
N PRO A 48 11.90 -2.69 -17.65
CA PRO A 48 11.95 -3.13 -16.26
C PRO A 48 13.39 -3.24 -15.69
N ASP A 49 14.37 -2.60 -16.34
CA ASP A 49 15.76 -2.59 -15.89
C ASP A 49 15.89 -1.94 -14.50
N GLY A 50 16.83 -2.45 -13.69
CA GLY A 50 17.05 -1.98 -12.32
C GLY A 50 16.17 -2.69 -11.29
N VAL A 51 14.95 -2.19 -11.06
CA VAL A 51 13.97 -2.81 -10.15
C VAL A 51 13.10 -3.81 -10.91
N THR A 52 13.30 -5.09 -10.66
CA THR A 52 12.62 -6.17 -11.38
C THR A 52 11.12 -6.23 -11.06
N THR A 53 10.33 -6.84 -11.96
CA THR A 53 8.90 -7.11 -11.73
C THR A 53 8.65 -7.90 -10.45
N ALA A 54 9.52 -8.88 -10.13
CA ALA A 54 9.44 -9.66 -8.91
C ALA A 54 9.66 -8.80 -7.66
N GLU A 55 10.68 -7.94 -7.65
CA GLU A 55 10.98 -7.03 -6.53
C GLU A 55 9.84 -6.02 -6.31
N ARG A 56 9.28 -5.45 -7.40
CA ARG A 56 8.14 -4.52 -7.33
C ARG A 56 6.95 -5.17 -6.65
N HIS A 57 6.58 -6.38 -7.06
CA HIS A 57 5.47 -7.12 -6.45
C HIS A 57 5.77 -7.60 -5.03
N ALA A 58 7.03 -7.96 -4.73
CA ALA A 58 7.45 -8.36 -3.39
C ALA A 58 7.32 -7.19 -2.40
N VAL A 59 7.85 -6.01 -2.77
CA VAL A 59 7.71 -4.78 -1.98
C VAL A 59 6.25 -4.37 -1.85
N ALA A 60 5.47 -4.47 -2.92
CA ALA A 60 4.04 -4.17 -2.89
C ALA A 60 3.24 -5.07 -1.96
N THR A 61 3.54 -6.38 -1.97
CA THR A 61 2.95 -7.36 -1.05
C THR A 61 3.32 -7.02 0.39
N PHE A 62 4.59 -6.76 0.65
CA PHE A 62 5.09 -6.38 1.97
C PHE A 62 4.39 -5.10 2.50
N VAL A 63 4.39 -4.01 1.72
CA VAL A 63 3.79 -2.72 2.10
C VAL A 63 2.27 -2.85 2.30
N ALA A 64 1.56 -3.56 1.42
CA ALA A 64 0.13 -3.80 1.58
C ALA A 64 -0.20 -4.60 2.85
N GLY A 65 0.63 -5.59 3.17
CA GLY A 65 0.55 -6.37 4.40
C GLY A 65 0.74 -5.51 5.66
N LEU A 66 1.74 -4.63 5.66
CA LEU A 66 1.98 -3.68 6.77
C LEU A 66 0.80 -2.74 7.01
N HIS A 67 0.06 -2.38 5.95
CA HIS A 67 -1.16 -1.56 6.05
C HIS A 67 -2.42 -2.36 6.42
N ARG A 68 -2.31 -3.67 6.61
CA ARG A 68 -3.41 -4.59 6.97
C ARG A 68 -4.58 -4.53 5.98
N GLN A 69 -4.27 -4.44 4.69
CA GLN A 69 -5.27 -4.47 3.61
C GLN A 69 -5.25 -5.84 2.91
N PRO A 70 -6.06 -6.82 3.35
CA PRO A 70 -5.95 -8.20 2.86
C PRO A 70 -6.24 -8.31 1.36
N THR A 71 -7.24 -7.59 0.83
CA THR A 71 -7.53 -7.61 -0.62
C THR A 71 -6.38 -7.06 -1.45
N VAL A 72 -5.77 -5.95 -1.01
CA VAL A 72 -4.65 -5.32 -1.72
C VAL A 72 -3.40 -6.19 -1.62
N THR A 73 -3.18 -6.81 -0.46
CA THR A 73 -2.08 -7.77 -0.24
C THR A 73 -2.24 -8.97 -1.16
N ALA A 74 -3.43 -9.55 -1.24
CA ALA A 74 -3.71 -10.69 -2.12
C ALA A 74 -3.51 -10.35 -3.60
N PHE A 75 -3.92 -9.15 -4.04
CA PHE A 75 -3.71 -8.67 -5.40
C PHE A 75 -2.22 -8.63 -5.77
N TYR A 76 -1.38 -7.98 -4.95
CA TYR A 76 0.05 -7.90 -5.23
C TYR A 76 0.77 -9.25 -5.06
N ALA A 77 0.34 -10.06 -4.10
CA ALA A 77 0.88 -11.42 -3.91
C ALA A 77 0.57 -12.33 -5.11
N ALA A 78 -0.58 -12.14 -5.78
CA ALA A 78 -0.89 -12.87 -7.01
C ALA A 78 0.06 -12.52 -8.15
N GLY A 79 0.46 -11.25 -8.29
CA GLY A 79 1.50 -10.84 -9.24
C GLY A 79 2.88 -11.38 -8.86
N LEU A 80 3.23 -11.35 -7.57
CA LEU A 80 4.48 -11.91 -7.05
C LEU A 80 4.63 -13.41 -7.37
N ARG A 81 3.58 -14.21 -7.15
CA ARG A 81 3.59 -15.67 -7.38
C ARG A 81 3.88 -16.08 -8.82
N LYS A 82 3.77 -15.16 -9.79
CA LYS A 82 4.16 -15.41 -11.19
C LYS A 82 5.67 -15.46 -11.40
N HIS A 83 6.45 -14.91 -10.47
CA HIS A 83 7.89 -14.69 -10.63
C HIS A 83 8.72 -15.16 -9.43
N ALA A 84 8.12 -15.36 -8.26
CA ALA A 84 8.81 -15.76 -7.04
C ALA A 84 8.59 -17.23 -6.69
N GLN A 85 9.60 -17.83 -6.03
CA GLN A 85 9.51 -19.18 -5.50
C GLN A 85 8.59 -19.23 -4.28
N PRO A 86 7.91 -20.37 -4.00
CA PRO A 86 7.04 -20.50 -2.83
C PRO A 86 7.72 -20.10 -1.50
N ALA A 87 8.97 -20.51 -1.29
CA ALA A 87 9.75 -20.16 -0.10
C ALA A 87 9.96 -18.64 0.05
N GLN A 88 10.10 -17.90 -1.07
CA GLN A 88 10.21 -16.44 -1.02
C GLN A 88 8.87 -15.80 -0.62
N VAL A 89 7.75 -16.32 -1.13
CA VAL A 89 6.42 -15.83 -0.77
C VAL A 89 6.15 -16.05 0.72
N GLU A 90 6.46 -17.24 1.23
CA GLU A 90 6.34 -17.58 2.65
C GLU A 90 7.22 -16.68 3.54
N ALA A 91 8.49 -16.48 3.15
CA ALA A 91 9.38 -15.57 3.86
C ALA A 91 8.84 -14.12 3.89
N ILE A 92 8.23 -13.64 2.80
CA ILE A 92 7.60 -12.31 2.74
C ILE A 92 6.40 -12.23 3.68
N GLU A 93 5.54 -13.26 3.73
CA GLU A 93 4.40 -13.33 4.65
C GLU A 93 4.86 -13.37 6.12
N GLY A 94 5.94 -14.08 6.43
CA GLY A 94 6.58 -14.08 7.73
C GLY A 94 7.14 -12.70 8.12
N GLU A 95 7.78 -12.00 7.18
CA GLU A 95 8.31 -10.65 7.40
C GLU A 95 7.20 -9.59 7.56
N ILE A 96 6.08 -9.72 6.85
CA ILE A 96 4.88 -8.88 7.08
C ILE A 96 4.43 -9.03 8.54
N SER A 97 4.35 -10.27 9.03
CA SER A 97 3.93 -10.57 10.39
C SER A 97 4.88 -9.99 11.43
N ARG A 98 6.21 -10.12 11.21
CA ARG A 98 7.24 -9.52 12.07
C ARG A 98 7.27 -7.99 12.04
N GLY A 99 6.97 -7.40 10.88
CA GLY A 99 7.00 -5.96 10.66
C GLY A 99 5.71 -5.24 11.08
N ALA A 100 4.65 -5.97 11.43
CA ALA A 100 3.33 -5.42 11.72
C ALA A 100 3.29 -4.62 13.03
N VAL A 101 3.40 -3.30 12.92
CA VAL A 101 3.40 -2.35 14.05
C VAL A 101 2.34 -1.25 13.88
N HIS A 102 2.29 -0.29 14.80
CA HIS A 102 1.47 0.91 14.69
C HIS A 102 2.38 2.16 14.75
N GLY A 103 2.38 2.95 13.68
CA GLY A 103 3.12 4.20 13.58
C GLY A 103 2.25 5.36 13.07
N PRO A 104 2.86 6.51 12.70
CA PRO A 104 4.31 6.71 12.63
C PRO A 104 4.96 6.91 14.01
N TYR A 105 6.24 6.61 14.08
CA TYR A 105 7.14 6.90 15.21
C TYR A 105 8.50 7.35 14.65
N GLY A 106 9.44 7.76 15.48
CA GLY A 106 10.71 8.36 15.05
C GLY A 106 11.09 9.55 15.92
N LYS A 107 12.18 10.23 15.53
CA LYS A 107 12.76 11.34 16.28
C LYS A 107 12.73 12.65 15.51
N PHE A 108 12.55 13.75 16.22
CA PHE A 108 12.74 15.11 15.70
C PHE A 108 14.16 15.59 16.01
N PRO A 109 14.70 16.52 15.20
CA PRO A 109 15.89 17.28 15.61
C PRO A 109 15.66 17.93 16.97
N SER A 110 16.73 18.09 17.76
CA SER A 110 16.67 18.77 19.06
C SER A 110 15.94 20.10 18.95
N GLY A 111 14.82 20.25 19.67
CA GLY A 111 13.94 21.40 19.52
C GLY A 111 12.57 21.16 20.17
N PRO A 112 11.59 22.06 19.98
CA PRO A 112 10.28 21.96 20.64
C PRO A 112 9.50 20.70 20.24
N LEU A 113 9.70 20.19 19.02
CA LEU A 113 9.03 19.00 18.51
C LEU A 113 9.64 17.69 19.02
N SER A 114 10.81 17.69 19.67
CA SER A 114 11.39 16.45 20.22
C SER A 114 10.57 15.84 21.36
N ARG A 115 9.59 16.59 21.89
CA ARG A 115 8.57 16.06 22.82
C ARG A 115 7.59 15.08 22.15
N GLU A 116 7.50 15.10 20.82
CA GLU A 116 6.68 14.19 20.02
C GLU A 116 7.46 12.94 19.58
N ASP A 117 8.73 12.80 20.00
CA ASP A 117 9.52 11.60 19.73
C ASP A 117 8.81 10.36 20.24
N LYS A 118 8.76 9.34 19.39
CA LYS A 118 8.20 8.05 19.75
C LYS A 118 9.16 6.95 19.36
N GLU A 119 9.50 6.10 20.31
CA GLU A 119 10.26 4.89 20.02
C GLU A 119 9.39 3.85 19.33
N GLY A 120 10.03 3.03 18.49
CA GLY A 120 9.39 1.87 17.91
C GLY A 120 10.38 1.04 17.11
N LEU A 121 9.87 -0.03 16.49
CA LEU A 121 10.68 -1.03 15.81
C LEU A 121 11.55 -0.42 14.70
N ILE A 122 12.87 -0.63 14.81
CA ILE A 122 13.80 -0.51 13.67
C ILE A 122 13.80 -1.87 12.99
N PHE A 123 13.01 -2.01 11.94
CA PHE A 123 12.79 -3.30 11.31
C PHE A 123 14.05 -3.80 10.61
N LYS A 124 14.28 -5.11 10.76
CA LYS A 124 15.32 -5.90 10.12
C LYS A 124 14.73 -7.23 9.68
N VAL A 125 14.98 -7.59 8.43
CA VAL A 125 14.64 -8.94 7.93
C VAL A 125 15.44 -9.95 8.74
N SER A 126 14.77 -11.03 9.16
CA SER A 126 15.40 -12.08 9.97
C SER A 126 16.54 -12.76 9.21
N ASP A 127 17.53 -13.31 9.91
CA ASP A 127 18.65 -13.99 9.25
C ASP A 127 18.18 -15.20 8.42
N GLU A 128 17.17 -15.92 8.91
CA GLU A 128 16.50 -17.02 8.21
C GLU A 128 15.86 -16.54 6.90
N HIS A 129 14.99 -15.54 6.94
CA HIS A 129 14.36 -15.03 5.72
C HIS A 129 15.35 -14.31 4.80
N ARG A 130 16.39 -13.67 5.34
CA ARG A 130 17.47 -13.04 4.56
C ARG A 130 18.23 -14.07 3.72
N ALA A 131 18.40 -15.30 4.21
CA ALA A 131 19.00 -16.39 3.42
C ALA A 131 18.17 -16.76 2.18
N VAL A 132 16.83 -16.63 2.26
CA VAL A 132 15.89 -16.94 1.17
C VAL A 132 15.68 -15.73 0.23
N LEU A 133 15.56 -14.53 0.79
CA LEU A 133 15.24 -13.29 0.07
C LEU A 133 16.49 -12.63 -0.54
N GLY A 134 17.67 -12.93 -0.01
CA GLY A 134 18.92 -12.29 -0.38
C GLY A 134 19.07 -10.87 0.17
N PRO A 135 20.29 -10.31 0.11
CA PRO A 135 20.62 -9.02 0.73
C PRO A 135 19.89 -7.84 0.07
N ARG A 136 19.73 -7.88 -1.26
CA ARG A 136 19.11 -6.82 -2.06
C ARG A 136 17.64 -6.59 -1.66
N LEU A 137 16.81 -7.63 -1.75
CA LEU A 137 15.39 -7.53 -1.39
C LEU A 137 15.19 -7.27 0.11
N SER A 138 16.06 -7.84 0.96
CA SER A 138 16.02 -7.57 2.40
C SER A 138 16.23 -6.08 2.71
N ALA A 139 17.20 -5.44 2.06
CA ALA A 139 17.44 -4.00 2.22
C ALA A 139 16.24 -3.16 1.73
N ALA A 140 15.56 -3.59 0.66
CA ALA A 140 14.35 -2.92 0.18
C ALA A 140 13.18 -3.00 1.17
N PHE A 141 12.99 -4.13 1.86
CA PHE A 141 11.96 -4.23 2.92
C PHE A 141 12.28 -3.38 4.13
N GLU A 142 13.55 -3.32 4.53
CA GLU A 142 14.01 -2.43 5.60
C GLU A 142 13.75 -0.96 5.25
N HIS A 143 14.02 -0.56 4.01
CA HIS A 143 13.71 0.79 3.52
C HIS A 143 12.21 1.06 3.42
N ALA A 144 11.43 0.10 2.90
CA ALA A 144 9.98 0.23 2.82
C ALA A 144 9.36 0.39 4.22
N HIS A 145 9.80 -0.41 5.20
CA HIS A 145 9.33 -0.30 6.59
C HIS A 145 9.71 1.05 7.21
N LEU A 146 10.94 1.52 6.97
CA LEU A 146 11.39 2.86 7.36
C LEU A 146 10.45 3.94 6.81
N LEU A 147 10.14 3.92 5.51
CA LEU A 147 9.24 4.92 4.92
C LEU A 147 7.79 4.82 5.40
N VAL A 148 7.31 3.61 5.71
CA VAL A 148 5.93 3.39 6.18
C VAL A 148 5.72 3.86 7.61
N PHE A 149 6.64 3.55 8.53
CA PHE A 149 6.44 3.78 9.97
C PHE A 149 7.36 4.83 10.59
N ARG A 150 8.50 5.11 9.96
CA ARG A 150 9.55 6.00 10.47
C ARG A 150 10.07 6.98 9.41
N PRO A 151 9.23 7.60 8.56
CA PRO A 151 9.72 8.41 7.44
C PRO A 151 10.61 9.59 7.86
N ARG A 152 10.45 10.09 9.11
CA ARG A 152 11.28 11.17 9.68
C ARG A 152 12.72 10.75 9.94
N ASP A 153 12.95 9.46 10.15
CA ASP A 153 14.28 8.90 10.41
C ASP A 153 15.01 8.53 9.10
N ALA A 154 14.44 8.86 7.93
CA ALA A 154 15.11 8.69 6.65
C ALA A 154 16.38 9.56 6.60
N SER A 155 17.51 8.93 6.28
CA SER A 155 18.83 9.55 6.37
C SER A 155 19.77 9.07 5.27
N PRO A 156 20.88 9.78 5.00
CA PRO A 156 21.91 9.30 4.08
C PRO A 156 22.43 7.90 4.44
N GLN A 157 22.57 7.58 5.73
CA GLN A 157 23.01 6.26 6.20
C GLN A 157 21.97 5.16 5.92
N ALA A 158 20.67 5.50 5.91
CA ALA A 158 19.64 4.56 5.51
C ALA A 158 19.70 4.27 4.00
N LEU A 159 19.94 5.28 3.18
CA LEU A 159 20.11 5.13 1.73
C LEU A 159 21.41 4.37 1.38
N GLN A 160 22.49 4.59 2.13
CA GLN A 160 23.75 3.88 1.93
C GLN A 160 23.57 2.36 2.05
N LYS A 161 22.72 1.88 2.97
CA LYS A 161 22.43 0.44 3.10
C LYS A 161 21.81 -0.18 1.84
N LEU A 162 21.09 0.60 1.04
CA LEU A 162 20.58 0.14 -0.25
C LEU A 162 21.71 0.06 -1.28
N LEU A 163 22.57 1.09 -1.35
CA LEU A 163 23.75 1.09 -2.22
C LEU A 163 24.67 -0.10 -1.91
N ASP A 164 24.94 -0.36 -0.63
CA ASP A 164 25.75 -1.49 -0.16
C ASP A 164 25.13 -2.85 -0.51
N ALA A 165 23.79 -2.89 -0.67
CA ALA A 165 23.05 -4.07 -1.10
C ALA A 165 22.90 -4.16 -2.63
N GLY A 166 23.59 -3.30 -3.38
CA GLY A 166 23.69 -3.32 -4.84
C GLY A 166 22.58 -2.53 -5.56
N TRP A 167 21.75 -1.77 -4.85
CA TRP A 167 20.78 -0.87 -5.48
C TRP A 167 21.50 0.32 -6.12
N SER A 168 21.12 0.67 -7.36
CA SER A 168 21.60 1.91 -7.99
C SER A 168 20.85 3.12 -7.40
N THR A 169 21.36 4.33 -7.61
CA THR A 169 20.64 5.56 -7.22
C THR A 169 19.27 5.64 -7.87
N ASP A 170 19.16 5.31 -9.15
CA ASP A 170 17.89 5.32 -9.90
C ASP A 170 16.92 4.27 -9.37
N ASP A 171 17.43 3.10 -8.96
CA ASP A 171 16.60 2.08 -8.34
C ASP A 171 16.06 2.55 -6.99
N ILE A 172 16.86 3.25 -6.18
CA ILE A 172 16.46 3.78 -4.87
C ILE A 172 15.34 4.80 -5.03
N VAL A 173 15.42 5.67 -6.05
CA VAL A 173 14.34 6.61 -6.38
C VAL A 173 13.07 5.84 -6.76
N THR A 174 13.19 4.86 -7.67
CA THR A 174 12.07 4.03 -8.12
C THR A 174 11.41 3.27 -6.96
N LEU A 175 12.20 2.68 -6.08
CA LEU A 175 11.75 1.96 -4.89
C LEU A 175 11.01 2.90 -3.93
N SER A 176 11.53 4.09 -3.70
CA SER A 176 10.90 5.08 -2.81
C SER A 176 9.60 5.63 -3.39
N GLN A 177 9.53 5.83 -4.71
CA GLN A 177 8.32 6.19 -5.43
C GLN A 177 7.27 5.08 -5.35
N LEU A 178 7.68 3.82 -5.54
CA LEU A 178 6.81 2.65 -5.40
C LEU A 178 6.17 2.60 -4.01
N VAL A 179 6.95 2.71 -2.93
CA VAL A 179 6.44 2.70 -1.55
C VAL A 179 5.48 3.87 -1.30
N SER A 180 5.81 5.06 -1.81
CA SER A 180 4.96 6.25 -1.68
C SER A 180 3.63 6.10 -2.42
N PHE A 181 3.66 5.59 -3.65
CA PHE A 181 2.47 5.32 -4.45
C PHE A 181 1.58 4.26 -3.78
N LEU A 182 2.15 3.16 -3.30
CA LEU A 182 1.42 2.11 -2.59
C LEU A 182 0.72 2.68 -1.35
N ALA A 183 1.43 3.47 -0.55
CA ALA A 183 0.87 4.08 0.64
C ALA A 183 -0.26 5.08 0.30
N PHE A 184 -0.16 5.81 -0.81
CA PHE A 184 -1.25 6.63 -1.35
C PHE A 184 -2.45 5.77 -1.78
N GLN A 185 -2.22 4.78 -2.66
CA GLN A 185 -3.24 3.93 -3.26
C GLN A 185 -4.04 3.19 -2.18
N ILE A 186 -3.35 2.59 -1.21
CA ILE A 186 -3.96 1.89 -0.07
C ILE A 186 -4.87 2.82 0.74
N ARG A 187 -4.44 4.05 1.03
CA ARG A 187 -5.25 5.01 1.79
C ARG A 187 -6.48 5.47 0.99
N VAL A 188 -6.35 5.67 -0.32
CA VAL A 188 -7.49 5.98 -1.19
C VAL A 188 -8.50 4.84 -1.19
N ILE A 189 -8.04 3.59 -1.39
CA ILE A 189 -8.90 2.40 -1.37
C ILE A 189 -9.62 2.28 -0.01
N ALA A 190 -8.90 2.45 1.10
CA ALA A 190 -9.48 2.40 2.43
C ALA A 190 -10.55 3.50 2.65
N GLY A 191 -10.28 4.73 2.19
CA GLY A 191 -11.21 5.85 2.25
C GLY A 191 -12.49 5.60 1.43
N LEU A 192 -12.34 5.11 0.20
CA LEU A 192 -13.48 4.78 -0.68
C LEU A 192 -14.35 3.68 -0.09
N ARG A 193 -13.73 2.61 0.43
CA ARG A 193 -14.46 1.52 1.12
C ARG A 193 -15.19 2.01 2.38
N ALA A 194 -14.61 2.96 3.12
CA ALA A 194 -15.27 3.56 4.27
C ALA A 194 -16.48 4.41 3.85
N LEU A 195 -16.37 5.17 2.75
CA LEU A 195 -17.47 5.92 2.18
C LEU A 195 -18.61 5.00 1.70
N ALA A 196 -18.30 3.91 0.99
CA ALA A 196 -19.28 2.92 0.55
C ALA A 196 -20.13 2.40 1.72
N LYS A 197 -19.45 1.90 2.77
CA LYS A 197 -20.10 1.35 3.97
C LYS A 197 -20.97 2.37 4.69
N ASN A 198 -20.56 3.64 4.74
CA ASN A 198 -21.35 4.69 5.36
C ASN A 198 -22.60 5.03 4.54
N SER A 199 -22.49 5.07 3.22
CA SER A 199 -23.64 5.27 2.33
C SER A 199 -24.67 4.15 2.47
N GLU A 200 -24.22 2.89 2.47
CA GLU A 200 -25.10 1.71 2.69
C GLU A 200 -25.82 1.77 4.05
N ARG A 201 -25.10 2.13 5.12
CA ARG A 201 -25.68 2.28 6.48
C ARG A 201 -26.75 3.38 6.53
N ARG A 202 -26.55 4.50 5.81
CA ARG A 202 -27.54 5.58 5.73
C ARG A 202 -28.81 5.12 5.04
N VAL A 203 -28.69 4.49 3.87
CA VAL A 203 -29.84 3.94 3.12
C VAL A 203 -30.60 2.92 3.96
N ALA A 204 -29.90 1.99 4.63
CA ALA A 204 -30.54 1.00 5.49
C ALA A 204 -31.32 1.63 6.65
N ARG A 205 -30.79 2.71 7.26
CA ARG A 205 -31.44 3.44 8.34
C ARG A 205 -32.69 4.18 7.87
N GLU A 206 -32.63 4.83 6.71
CA GLU A 206 -33.77 5.54 6.10
C GLU A 206 -34.89 4.57 5.71
N SER A 207 -34.55 3.43 5.10
CA SER A 207 -35.51 2.36 4.80
C SER A 207 -36.16 1.77 6.05
N SER A 208 -35.38 1.54 7.12
CA SER A 208 -35.90 1.02 8.39
C SER A 208 -36.83 2.02 9.08
N LEU A 209 -36.49 3.31 9.06
CA LEU A 209 -37.35 4.37 9.60
C LEU A 209 -38.66 4.47 8.80
N THR A 210 -38.57 4.40 7.48
CA THR A 210 -39.74 4.42 6.58
C THR A 210 -40.65 3.22 6.84
N ALA A 211 -40.08 2.03 7.00
CA ALA A 211 -40.83 0.82 7.35
C ALA A 211 -41.47 0.92 8.74
N ALA A 212 -40.77 1.45 9.74
CA ALA A 212 -41.31 1.65 11.10
C ALA A 212 -42.50 2.61 11.08
N LEU A 213 -42.38 3.74 10.38
CA LEU A 213 -43.46 4.72 10.20
C LEU A 213 -44.66 4.12 9.44
N ALA A 214 -44.41 3.28 8.43
CA ALA A 214 -45.46 2.60 7.67
C ALA A 214 -46.17 1.49 8.46
N SER A 215 -45.51 0.88 9.45
CA SER A 215 -46.06 -0.21 10.27
C SER A 215 -46.95 0.23 11.44
N GLY A 216 -47.14 1.54 11.65
CA GLY A 216 -48.11 2.07 12.63
C GLY A 216 -47.75 1.86 14.10
N GLY A 217 -46.46 1.70 14.43
CA GLY A 217 -46.03 1.54 15.82
C GLY A 217 -46.26 2.81 16.65
N ASN A 218 -47.21 2.76 17.59
CA ASN A 218 -47.33 3.75 18.67
C ASN A 218 -46.03 3.82 19.47
N LEU A 219 -45.51 5.03 19.69
CA LEU A 219 -44.53 5.34 20.73
C LEU A 219 -45.12 5.13 22.13
#